data_AF-A0A0P0FCV3-F1
#
_entry.id   AF-A0A0P0FCV3-F1
#
_cell.length_a   1.000
_cell.length_b   1.000
_cell.length_c   1.000
_cell.angle_alpha   90.00
_cell.angle_beta   90.00
_cell.angle_gamma   90.00
#
_symmetry.space_group_name_H-M   'P 1'
#
loop_
_entity.id
_entity.type
_entity.pdbx_description
1 polymer ?
#
loop_
_entity_poly.entity_id
_entity_poly.type
_entity_poly.pdbx_seq_one_letter_code
_entity_poly.pdbx_strand_id
1 'polypeptide(L)'
;MRNGFTDLSKDGEALSAVLSRMGLIAPGQPFEAETLTGGVSSTVLKISSAGRVFCLKQALPKLKVAKDWRVPVDRVFGEIDWLTTVSSIEPEAVPAVCGVDRDSRCFAMEFLPEEAYPNWKSLLMRGRVDAGFAAAVCAALGLIHARTAADPVLAGRFATDANFYAIRLEPYLAETARNHPRLAPRILEVLERTRTTKLVLVHGDVSPKNILVGRKGPVFLDAECAWYGDPAFDLAFCLNHLLLKAVHNPAAAPSLLAAFAASAAAYLDHVGWEPRDRFEERAAALLPCLMLARVDGKSPVEYLADAGRALVRTLAVAMIDRRPIALDQIAAFVRKEMTS
;
A
#
# COMPACT_ATOMS: atom_id res chain seq x y z
N MET A 1 -14.52 -34.32 -6.89
CA MET A 1 -13.98 -32.99 -7.25
C MET A 1 -13.16 -32.48 -6.07
N ARG A 2 -11.82 -32.51 -6.14
CA ARG A 2 -10.96 -32.08 -5.03
C ARG A 2 -10.85 -30.54 -5.05
N ASN A 3 -11.76 -29.85 -4.37
CA ASN A 3 -11.63 -28.41 -4.10
C ASN A 3 -10.65 -28.14 -2.95
N GLY A 4 -9.41 -28.63 -3.10
CA GLY A 4 -8.31 -28.33 -2.17
C GLY A 4 -7.47 -27.18 -2.73
N PHE A 5 -7.21 -26.15 -1.93
CA PHE A 5 -6.21 -25.14 -2.26
C PHE A 5 -4.83 -25.82 -2.30
N THR A 6 -4.12 -25.73 -3.44
CA THR A 6 -2.75 -26.23 -3.58
C THR A 6 -1.77 -25.07 -3.41
N ASP A 7 -0.90 -25.17 -2.41
CA ASP A 7 0.19 -24.22 -2.15
C ASP A 7 1.34 -24.50 -3.11
N LEU A 8 1.53 -23.64 -4.11
CA LEU A 8 2.52 -23.83 -5.16
C LEU A 8 3.97 -23.78 -4.66
N SER A 9 4.21 -23.26 -3.45
CA SER A 9 5.55 -23.34 -2.84
C SER A 9 5.94 -24.73 -2.34
N LYS A 10 4.97 -25.66 -2.26
CA LYS A 10 5.15 -26.99 -1.68
C LYS A 10 4.91 -28.12 -2.67
N ASP A 11 4.44 -27.81 -3.87
CA ASP A 11 4.08 -28.78 -4.89
C ASP A 11 4.71 -28.39 -6.23
N GLY A 12 5.87 -28.99 -6.52
CA GLY A 12 6.65 -28.70 -7.72
C GLY A 12 5.97 -29.15 -9.02
N GLU A 13 5.18 -30.23 -8.97
CA GLU A 13 4.42 -30.69 -10.14
C GLU A 13 3.29 -29.72 -10.46
N ALA A 14 2.53 -29.28 -9.44
CA ALA A 14 1.49 -28.27 -9.61
C ALA A 14 2.07 -26.93 -10.10
N LEU A 15 3.20 -26.49 -9.54
CA LEU A 15 3.90 -25.28 -9.98
C LEU A 15 4.34 -25.39 -11.44
N SER A 16 4.96 -26.50 -11.83
CA SER A 16 5.37 -26.77 -13.22
C SER A 16 4.19 -26.70 -14.20
N ALA A 17 3.06 -27.33 -13.83
CA ALA A 17 1.85 -27.31 -14.64
C ALA A 17 1.28 -25.89 -14.79
N VAL A 18 1.25 -25.11 -13.71
CA VAL A 18 0.82 -23.71 -13.71
C VAL A 18 1.70 -22.84 -14.61
N LEU A 19 3.03 -22.95 -14.47
CA LEU A 19 3.99 -22.20 -15.30
C LEU A 19 3.85 -22.55 -16.78
N SER A 20 3.60 -23.83 -17.09
CA SER A 20 3.38 -24.30 -18.46
C SER A 20 2.06 -23.76 -19.04
N ARG A 21 0.96 -23.76 -18.27
CA ARG A 21 -0.33 -23.20 -18.71
C ARG A 21 -0.26 -21.70 -19.00
N MET A 22 0.55 -20.97 -18.23
CA MET A 22 0.83 -19.55 -18.49
C MET A 22 1.80 -19.32 -19.66
N GLY A 23 2.34 -20.38 -20.28
CA GLY A 23 3.32 -20.26 -21.37
C GLY A 23 4.68 -19.71 -20.95
N LEU A 24 5.00 -19.75 -19.65
CA LEU A 24 6.26 -19.21 -19.13
C LEU A 24 7.43 -20.19 -19.26
N ILE A 25 7.12 -21.49 -19.26
CA ILE A 25 8.07 -22.58 -19.50
C ILE A 25 7.45 -23.58 -20.50
N ALA A 26 8.29 -24.29 -21.25
CA ALA A 26 7.82 -25.43 -22.04
C ALA A 26 7.49 -26.62 -21.12
N PRO A 27 6.59 -27.54 -21.53
CA PRO A 27 6.33 -28.77 -20.79
C PRO A 27 7.62 -29.56 -20.51
N GLY A 28 7.89 -29.88 -19.24
CA GLY A 28 9.10 -30.60 -18.81
C GLY A 28 10.38 -29.75 -18.75
N GLN A 29 10.31 -28.45 -19.05
CA GLN A 29 11.47 -27.56 -18.94
C GLN A 29 11.88 -27.39 -17.47
N PRO A 30 13.18 -27.51 -17.13
CA PRO A 30 13.66 -27.33 -15.78
C PRO A 30 13.53 -25.87 -15.33
N PHE A 31 13.25 -25.67 -14.05
CA PHE A 31 13.24 -24.36 -13.39
C PHE A 31 13.70 -24.49 -11.95
N GLU A 32 14.19 -23.38 -11.40
CA GLU A 32 14.45 -23.21 -9.97
C GLU A 32 13.39 -22.29 -9.38
N ALA A 33 12.93 -22.59 -8.17
CA ALA A 33 11.96 -21.78 -7.44
C ALA A 33 12.49 -21.46 -6.04
N GLU A 34 12.58 -20.17 -5.73
CA GLU A 34 13.01 -19.64 -4.44
C GLU A 34 11.87 -18.87 -3.79
N THR A 35 11.53 -19.16 -2.53
CA THR A 35 10.49 -18.40 -1.83
C THR A 35 11.03 -17.06 -1.33
N LEU A 36 10.45 -15.96 -1.77
CA LEU A 36 10.77 -14.62 -1.29
C LEU A 36 10.06 -14.35 0.05
N THR A 37 10.73 -13.60 0.92
CA THR A 37 10.25 -13.27 2.27
C THR A 37 9.56 -11.90 2.31
N GLY A 38 8.87 -11.58 3.41
CA GLY A 38 8.31 -10.24 3.67
C GLY A 38 6.80 -10.07 3.42
N GLY A 39 6.18 -10.94 2.63
CA GLY A 39 4.73 -10.96 2.40
C GLY A 39 3.97 -11.81 3.43
N VAL A 40 2.86 -11.27 3.96
CA VAL A 40 1.98 -12.01 4.91
C VAL A 40 0.72 -12.56 4.25
N SER A 41 0.25 -11.97 3.16
CA SER A 41 -1.00 -12.33 2.48
C SER A 41 -0.80 -13.28 1.30
N SER A 42 0.41 -13.34 0.74
CA SER A 42 0.71 -14.13 -0.44
C SER A 42 2.00 -14.92 -0.27
N THR A 43 2.11 -15.99 -1.05
CA THR A 43 3.40 -16.62 -1.34
C THR A 43 3.95 -15.98 -2.61
N VAL A 44 5.21 -15.55 -2.58
CA VAL A 44 5.92 -15.01 -3.74
C VAL A 44 7.13 -15.89 -3.99
N LEU A 45 7.23 -16.43 -5.20
CA LEU A 45 8.32 -17.28 -5.65
C LEU A 45 9.12 -16.52 -6.72
N LYS A 46 10.44 -16.48 -6.59
CA LYS A 46 11.33 -16.14 -7.69
C LYS A 46 11.57 -17.41 -8.49
N ILE A 47 11.26 -17.37 -9.78
CA ILE A 47 11.42 -18.47 -10.72
C ILE A 47 12.55 -18.14 -11.68
N SER A 48 13.51 -19.05 -11.81
CA SER A 48 14.60 -18.97 -12.79
C SER A 48 14.47 -20.14 -13.77
N SER A 49 14.35 -19.85 -15.07
CA SER A 49 14.27 -20.90 -16.09
C SER A 49 14.77 -20.40 -17.45
N ALA A 50 15.63 -21.18 -18.10
CA ALA A 50 16.20 -20.87 -19.42
C ALA A 50 16.74 -19.42 -19.56
N GLY A 51 17.43 -18.91 -18.54
CA GLY A 51 17.99 -17.56 -18.52
C GLY A 51 16.98 -16.44 -18.24
N ARG A 52 15.69 -16.75 -18.05
CA ARG A 52 14.65 -15.80 -17.64
C ARG A 52 14.45 -15.88 -16.13
N VAL A 53 14.20 -14.73 -15.51
CA VAL A 53 13.85 -14.63 -14.08
C VAL A 53 12.56 -13.83 -13.93
N PHE A 54 11.60 -14.35 -13.18
CA PHE A 54 10.31 -13.71 -12.92
C PHE A 54 9.77 -14.09 -11.53
N CYS A 55 8.84 -13.31 -11.02
CA CYS A 55 8.10 -13.61 -9.80
C CYS A 55 6.81 -14.35 -10.12
N LEU A 56 6.42 -15.34 -9.32
CA LEU A 56 5.07 -15.87 -9.24
C LEU A 56 4.47 -15.50 -7.88
N LYS A 57 3.33 -14.83 -7.88
CA LYS A 57 2.58 -14.48 -6.66
C LYS A 57 1.29 -15.28 -6.61
N GLN A 58 1.08 -15.99 -5.51
CA GLN A 58 -0.14 -16.75 -5.22
C GLN A 58 -0.79 -16.22 -3.93
N ALA A 59 -2.05 -15.81 -4.02
CA ALA A 59 -2.81 -15.36 -2.85
C ALA A 59 -3.14 -16.54 -1.94
N LEU A 60 -2.90 -16.38 -0.63
CA LEU A 60 -3.22 -17.40 0.36
C LEU A 60 -4.64 -17.19 0.94
N PRO A 61 -5.39 -18.27 1.24
CA PRO A 61 -6.68 -18.19 1.92
C PRO A 61 -6.59 -17.78 3.40
N LYS A 62 -5.41 -17.96 4.00
CA LYS A 62 -5.08 -17.54 5.36
C LYS A 62 -3.78 -16.74 5.36
N LEU A 63 -3.78 -15.59 6.01
CA LEU A 63 -2.59 -14.75 6.15
C LEU A 63 -1.59 -15.38 7.14
N LYS A 64 -0.30 -15.19 6.87
CA LYS A 64 0.85 -15.57 7.71
C LYS A 64 1.01 -14.59 8.89
N VAL A 65 -0.03 -14.43 9.70
CA VAL A 65 -0.03 -13.58 10.91
C VAL A 65 -0.43 -14.36 12.16
N ALA A 66 -0.06 -13.86 13.35
CA ALA A 66 -0.29 -14.55 14.62
C ALA A 66 -1.79 -14.69 14.99
N LYS A 67 -2.62 -13.72 14.59
CA LYS A 67 -4.08 -13.77 14.77
C LYS A 67 -4.72 -14.46 13.57
N ASP A 68 -5.78 -15.27 13.76
CA ASP A 68 -6.47 -15.89 12.62
C ASP A 68 -7.11 -14.81 11.74
N TRP A 69 -6.51 -14.59 10.57
CA TRP A 69 -6.98 -13.60 9.60
C TRP A 69 -7.16 -14.27 8.25
N ARG A 70 -8.43 -14.51 7.92
CA ARG A 70 -8.86 -15.05 6.62
C ARG A 70 -9.36 -13.91 5.77
N VAL A 71 -8.96 -13.88 4.52
CA VAL A 71 -9.44 -12.86 3.57
C VAL A 71 -9.76 -13.52 2.22
N PRO A 72 -10.70 -12.97 1.43
CA PRO A 72 -11.04 -13.51 0.12
C PRO A 72 -9.81 -13.60 -0.78
N VAL A 73 -9.63 -14.75 -1.43
CA VAL A 73 -8.50 -15.04 -2.33
C VAL A 73 -8.63 -14.37 -3.69
N ASP A 74 -9.84 -13.96 -4.07
CA ASP A 74 -10.10 -13.28 -5.35
C ASP A 74 -9.51 -11.87 -5.39
N ARG A 75 -8.96 -11.36 -4.27
CA ARG A 75 -8.17 -10.12 -4.20
C ARG A 75 -6.96 -10.12 -5.14
N VAL A 76 -6.44 -11.29 -5.50
CA VAL A 76 -5.37 -11.42 -6.49
C VAL A 76 -5.77 -10.81 -7.84
N PHE A 77 -7.07 -10.88 -8.20
CA PHE A 77 -7.57 -10.28 -9.43
C PHE A 77 -7.65 -8.76 -9.34
N GLY A 78 -7.97 -8.22 -8.16
CA GLY A 78 -7.89 -6.77 -7.93
C GLY A 78 -6.47 -6.23 -8.12
N GLU A 79 -5.46 -6.96 -7.67
CA GLU A 79 -4.05 -6.59 -7.90
C GLU A 79 -3.67 -6.67 -9.38
N ILE A 80 -3.99 -7.77 -10.07
CA ILE A 80 -3.70 -7.93 -11.50
C ILE A 80 -4.37 -6.83 -12.32
N ASP A 81 -5.64 -6.53 -12.03
CA ASP A 81 -6.41 -5.51 -12.73
C ASP A 81 -5.84 -4.11 -12.46
N TRP A 82 -5.37 -3.83 -11.23
CA TRP A 82 -4.72 -2.57 -10.89
C TRP A 82 -3.39 -2.43 -11.62
N LEU A 83 -2.51 -3.45 -11.58
CA LEU A 83 -1.23 -3.45 -12.29
C LEU A 83 -1.43 -3.25 -13.80
N THR A 84 -2.40 -3.95 -14.39
CA THR A 84 -2.72 -3.82 -15.82
C THR A 84 -3.23 -2.40 -16.15
N THR A 85 -4.09 -1.85 -15.31
CA THR A 85 -4.62 -0.48 -15.50
C THR A 85 -3.51 0.55 -15.41
N VAL A 86 -2.65 0.47 -14.38
CA VAL A 86 -1.54 1.41 -14.20
C VAL A 86 -0.48 1.25 -15.28
N SER A 87 -0.20 0.04 -15.74
CA SER A 87 0.73 -0.19 -16.86
C SER A 87 0.29 0.56 -18.14
N SER A 88 -1.02 0.76 -18.35
CA SER A 88 -1.52 1.56 -19.48
C SER A 88 -1.40 3.08 -19.28
N ILE A 89 -1.20 3.55 -18.05
CA ILE A 89 -1.08 4.96 -17.68
C ILE A 89 0.38 5.37 -17.55
N GLU A 90 1.13 4.61 -16.75
CA GLU A 90 2.54 4.82 -16.43
C GLU A 90 3.25 3.45 -16.37
N PRO A 91 3.73 2.93 -17.53
CA PRO A 91 4.30 1.58 -17.63
C PRO A 91 5.49 1.33 -16.71
N GLU A 92 6.27 2.38 -16.41
CA GLU A 92 7.47 2.27 -15.57
C GLU A 92 7.15 2.24 -14.08
N ALA A 93 5.89 2.50 -13.69
CA ALA A 93 5.47 2.56 -12.29
C ALA A 93 5.02 1.20 -11.72
N VAL A 94 5.01 0.14 -12.52
CA VAL A 94 4.57 -1.21 -12.12
C VAL A 94 5.41 -2.29 -12.80
N PRO A 95 5.57 -3.48 -12.19
CA PRO A 95 6.16 -4.62 -12.89
C PRO A 95 5.23 -5.12 -14.00
N ALA A 96 5.81 -5.54 -15.12
CA ALA A 96 5.02 -6.15 -16.19
C ALA A 96 4.41 -7.49 -15.74
N VAL A 97 3.10 -7.67 -15.92
CA VAL A 97 2.43 -8.96 -15.72
C VAL A 97 2.73 -9.88 -16.91
N CYS A 98 3.36 -11.01 -16.65
CA CYS A 98 3.81 -11.95 -17.68
C CYS A 98 2.86 -13.13 -17.91
N GLY A 99 1.96 -13.42 -16.96
CA GLY A 99 1.01 -14.53 -17.06
C GLY A 99 0.03 -14.56 -15.90
N VAL A 100 -1.17 -15.09 -16.13
CA VAL A 100 -2.23 -15.20 -15.11
C VAL A 100 -2.83 -16.60 -15.19
N ASP A 101 -2.96 -17.28 -14.05
CA ASP A 101 -3.67 -18.55 -13.92
C ASP A 101 -4.80 -18.37 -12.91
N ARG A 102 -6.03 -18.23 -13.41
CA ARG A 102 -7.21 -17.95 -12.59
C ARG A 102 -7.57 -19.13 -11.68
N ASP A 103 -7.39 -20.36 -12.17
CA ASP A 103 -7.72 -21.59 -11.44
C ASP A 103 -6.87 -21.74 -10.16
N SER A 104 -5.57 -21.43 -10.26
CA SER A 104 -4.64 -21.50 -9.12
C SER A 104 -4.53 -20.17 -8.36
N ARG A 105 -5.29 -19.14 -8.77
CA ARG A 105 -5.33 -17.80 -8.19
C ARG A 105 -3.94 -17.19 -8.03
N CYS A 106 -3.16 -17.25 -9.09
CA CYS A 106 -1.81 -16.71 -9.14
C CYS A 106 -1.55 -15.96 -10.44
N PHE A 107 -0.50 -15.12 -10.41
CA PHE A 107 0.02 -14.48 -11.59
C PHE A 107 1.54 -14.44 -11.52
N ALA A 108 2.17 -14.31 -12.69
CA ALA A 108 3.58 -14.05 -12.84
C ALA A 108 3.82 -12.61 -13.27
N MET A 109 4.89 -12.01 -12.76
CA MET A 109 5.31 -10.65 -13.08
C MET A 109 6.83 -10.55 -13.16
N GLU A 110 7.32 -9.46 -13.72
CA GLU A 110 8.74 -9.14 -13.78
C GLU A 110 9.43 -9.26 -12.41
N PHE A 111 10.62 -9.85 -12.39
CA PHE A 111 11.48 -9.86 -11.20
C PHE A 111 12.36 -8.60 -11.21
N LEU A 112 12.24 -7.80 -10.16
CA LEU A 112 12.98 -6.56 -9.98
C LEU A 112 14.08 -6.77 -8.92
N PRO A 113 15.37 -6.90 -9.31
CA PRO A 113 16.44 -7.22 -8.37
C PRO A 113 16.74 -6.06 -7.42
N GLU A 114 16.97 -6.36 -6.14
CA GLU A 114 17.14 -5.35 -5.06
C GLU A 114 18.29 -4.38 -5.33
N GLU A 115 19.36 -4.84 -5.99
CA GLU A 115 20.52 -4.00 -6.33
C GLU A 115 20.16 -2.86 -7.27
N ALA A 116 19.20 -3.09 -8.19
CA ALA A 116 18.73 -2.09 -9.15
C ALA A 116 17.43 -1.40 -8.70
N TYR A 117 16.65 -2.06 -7.83
CA TYR A 117 15.33 -1.62 -7.35
C TYR A 117 15.27 -1.70 -5.83
N PRO A 118 16.06 -0.91 -5.08
CA PRO A 118 16.10 -1.02 -3.63
C PRO A 118 14.74 -0.66 -3.01
N ASN A 119 14.37 -1.38 -1.95
CA ASN A 119 13.11 -1.16 -1.26
C ASN A 119 13.09 0.19 -0.51
N TRP A 120 12.05 1.01 -0.74
CA TRP A 120 12.00 2.37 -0.19
C TRP A 120 11.92 2.38 1.34
N LYS A 121 11.16 1.45 1.96
CA LYS A 121 11.17 1.29 3.42
C LYS A 121 12.57 1.03 3.94
N SER A 122 13.32 0.10 3.34
CA SER A 122 14.70 -0.22 3.76
C SER A 122 15.62 1.01 3.73
N LEU A 123 15.52 1.86 2.70
CA LEU A 123 16.29 3.10 2.61
C LEU A 123 15.91 4.10 3.70
N LEU A 124 14.61 4.35 3.88
CA LEU A 124 14.11 5.29 4.89
C LEU A 124 14.47 4.83 6.31
N MET A 125 14.41 3.53 6.61
CA MET A 125 14.80 2.98 7.91
C MET A 125 16.29 3.16 8.21
N ARG A 126 17.14 3.22 7.17
CA ARG A 126 18.58 3.53 7.29
C ARG A 126 18.86 5.04 7.32
N GLY A 127 17.83 5.89 7.40
CA GLY A 127 17.96 7.35 7.36
C GLY A 127 18.34 7.91 5.98
N ARG A 128 18.32 7.10 4.93
CA ARG A 128 18.55 7.56 3.54
C ARG A 128 17.25 8.10 2.98
N VAL A 129 17.05 9.40 3.13
CA VAL A 129 15.82 10.09 2.74
C VAL A 129 16.12 11.00 1.54
N ASP A 130 15.43 10.73 0.44
CA ASP A 130 15.44 11.56 -0.76
C ASP A 130 14.05 12.20 -0.92
N ALA A 131 13.97 13.52 -0.73
CA ALA A 131 12.73 14.25 -0.85
C ALA A 131 12.24 14.34 -2.30
N GLY A 132 13.15 14.33 -3.28
CA GLY A 132 12.81 14.31 -4.70
C GLY A 132 12.18 12.98 -5.10
N PHE A 133 12.73 11.86 -4.61
CA PHE A 133 12.09 10.55 -4.82
C PHE A 133 10.72 10.45 -4.11
N ALA A 134 10.60 10.96 -2.88
CA ALA A 134 9.32 10.99 -2.17
C ALA A 134 8.25 11.82 -2.94
N ALA A 135 8.65 12.97 -3.49
CA ALA A 135 7.82 13.75 -4.38
C ALA A 135 7.42 12.97 -5.64
N ALA A 136 8.36 12.26 -6.28
CA ALA A 136 8.09 11.44 -7.45
C ALA A 136 7.10 10.30 -7.18
N VAL A 137 7.17 9.65 -6.01
CA VAL A 137 6.15 8.69 -5.54
C VAL A 137 4.76 9.31 -5.56
N CYS A 138 4.62 10.49 -4.97
CA CYS A 138 3.32 11.13 -4.81
C CYS A 138 2.83 11.81 -6.10
N ALA A 139 3.72 12.25 -6.97
CA ALA A 139 3.39 12.71 -8.32
C ALA A 139 2.84 11.56 -9.18
N ALA A 140 3.53 10.41 -9.21
CA ALA A 140 3.07 9.22 -9.96
C ALA A 140 1.70 8.74 -9.44
N LEU A 141 1.52 8.69 -8.12
CA LEU A 141 0.23 8.36 -7.51
C LEU A 141 -0.86 9.37 -7.89
N GLY A 142 -0.57 10.67 -7.82
CA GLY A 142 -1.48 11.74 -8.22
C GLY A 142 -1.89 11.63 -9.69
N LEU A 143 -0.95 11.31 -10.58
CA LEU A 143 -1.22 11.06 -11.99
C LEU A 143 -2.15 9.85 -12.20
N ILE A 144 -1.90 8.73 -11.53
CA ILE A 144 -2.77 7.53 -11.62
C ILE A 144 -4.20 7.87 -11.20
N HIS A 145 -4.34 8.58 -10.08
CA HIS A 145 -5.65 9.03 -9.61
C HIS A 145 -6.31 10.00 -10.59
N ALA A 146 -5.56 10.95 -11.16
CA ALA A 146 -6.05 11.87 -12.18
C ALA A 146 -6.64 11.14 -13.39
N ARG A 147 -5.93 10.10 -13.85
CA ARG A 147 -6.26 9.36 -15.07
C ARG A 147 -7.39 8.34 -14.89
N THR A 148 -7.75 8.06 -13.64
CA THR A 148 -8.82 7.12 -13.28
C THR A 148 -10.02 7.79 -12.62
N ALA A 149 -9.96 9.12 -12.48
CA ALA A 149 -11.01 9.91 -11.85
C ALA A 149 -12.32 9.85 -12.64
N ALA A 150 -13.43 9.71 -11.92
CA ALA A 150 -14.80 9.69 -12.45
C ALA A 150 -15.06 8.66 -13.58
N ASP A 151 -14.24 7.61 -13.69
CA ASP A 151 -14.43 6.50 -14.63
C ASP A 151 -15.45 5.45 -14.09
N PRO A 152 -16.64 5.33 -14.71
CA PRO A 152 -17.67 4.37 -14.28
C PRO A 152 -17.32 2.91 -14.59
N VAL A 153 -16.46 2.65 -15.59
CA VAL A 153 -16.01 1.29 -15.93
C VAL A 153 -15.07 0.79 -14.84
N LEU A 154 -14.13 1.63 -14.41
CA LEU A 154 -13.27 1.32 -13.27
C LEU A 154 -14.06 1.24 -11.97
N ALA A 155 -15.07 2.10 -11.78
CA ALA A 155 -15.96 2.00 -10.62
C ALA A 155 -16.66 0.64 -10.53
N GLY A 156 -17.18 0.12 -11.65
CA GLY A 156 -17.80 -1.21 -11.70
C GLY A 156 -16.79 -2.34 -11.48
N ARG A 157 -15.60 -2.26 -12.12
CA ARG A 157 -14.55 -3.29 -11.99
C ARG A 157 -13.97 -3.38 -10.58
N PHE A 158 -13.80 -2.25 -9.92
CA PHE A 158 -13.20 -2.12 -8.59
C PHE A 158 -14.23 -1.85 -7.49
N ALA A 159 -15.46 -2.37 -7.65
CA ALA A 159 -16.50 -2.38 -6.61
C ALA A 159 -16.18 -3.42 -5.50
N THR A 160 -14.97 -3.36 -4.95
CA THR A 160 -14.40 -4.29 -3.97
C THR A 160 -14.52 -3.77 -2.54
N ASP A 161 -15.56 -2.98 -2.27
CA ASP A 161 -15.83 -2.29 -1.00
C ASP A 161 -15.69 -3.18 0.24
N ALA A 162 -16.26 -4.39 0.19
CA ALA A 162 -16.20 -5.33 1.29
C ALA A 162 -14.76 -5.77 1.59
N ASN A 163 -13.93 -5.97 0.56
CA ASN A 163 -12.52 -6.31 0.71
C ASN A 163 -11.75 -5.15 1.32
N PHE A 164 -11.89 -3.94 0.74
CA PHE A 164 -11.21 -2.75 1.25
C PHE A 164 -11.60 -2.46 2.71
N TYR A 165 -12.89 -2.57 3.05
CA TYR A 165 -13.34 -2.45 4.42
C TYR A 165 -12.67 -3.48 5.33
N ALA A 166 -12.69 -4.76 4.97
CA ALA A 166 -12.17 -5.84 5.82
C ALA A 166 -10.65 -5.78 6.05
N ILE A 167 -9.88 -5.25 5.10
CA ILE A 167 -8.39 -5.26 5.17
C ILE A 167 -7.77 -3.89 5.44
N ARG A 168 -8.56 -2.80 5.32
CA ARG A 168 -8.13 -1.43 5.61
C ARG A 168 -9.04 -0.74 6.62
N LEU A 169 -10.30 -0.46 6.31
CA LEU A 169 -11.10 0.40 7.19
C LEU A 169 -11.39 -0.23 8.57
N GLU A 170 -11.69 -1.52 8.61
CA GLU A 170 -11.96 -2.24 9.85
C GLU A 170 -10.72 -2.36 10.74
N PRO A 171 -9.58 -2.93 10.27
CA PRO A 171 -8.42 -3.13 11.13
C PRO A 171 -7.72 -1.82 11.54
N TYR A 172 -7.96 -0.73 10.81
CA TYR A 172 -7.36 0.57 11.10
C TYR A 172 -8.34 1.48 11.83
N LEU A 173 -9.43 1.91 11.19
CA LEU A 173 -10.29 2.94 11.75
C LEU A 173 -11.31 2.36 12.75
N ALA A 174 -12.02 1.28 12.38
CA ALA A 174 -13.04 0.72 13.26
C ALA A 174 -12.44 0.15 14.55
N GLU A 175 -11.32 -0.58 14.45
CA GLU A 175 -10.62 -1.10 15.62
C GLU A 175 -10.10 0.04 16.52
N THR A 176 -9.47 1.05 15.94
CA THR A 176 -8.96 2.18 16.72
C THR A 176 -10.08 2.95 17.40
N ALA A 177 -11.25 3.08 16.76
CA ALA A 177 -12.43 3.65 17.40
C ALA A 177 -12.89 2.83 18.62
N ARG A 178 -12.87 1.50 18.55
CA ARG A 178 -13.19 0.64 19.71
C ARG A 178 -12.21 0.81 20.86
N ASN A 179 -10.91 0.93 20.53
CA ASN A 179 -9.85 1.09 21.51
C ASN A 179 -9.77 2.52 22.11
N HIS A 180 -10.39 3.50 21.46
CA HIS A 180 -10.42 4.90 21.89
C HIS A 180 -11.86 5.47 21.95
N PRO A 181 -12.70 5.06 22.94
CA PRO A 181 -14.11 5.45 23.00
C PRO A 181 -14.37 6.97 22.95
N ARG A 182 -13.46 7.77 23.54
CA ARG A 182 -13.54 9.25 23.50
C ARG A 182 -13.41 9.81 22.08
N LEU A 183 -12.58 9.19 21.24
CA LEU A 183 -12.32 9.62 19.86
C LEU A 183 -13.23 8.93 18.84
N ALA A 184 -13.93 7.86 19.25
CA ALA A 184 -14.73 7.01 18.37
C ALA A 184 -15.69 7.80 17.46
N PRO A 185 -16.47 8.81 17.93
CA PRO A 185 -17.37 9.55 17.04
C PRO A 185 -16.63 10.20 15.86
N ARG A 186 -15.44 10.77 16.10
CA ARG A 186 -14.64 11.44 15.07
C ARG A 186 -13.99 10.45 14.11
N ILE A 187 -13.46 9.35 14.64
CA ILE A 187 -12.82 8.30 13.81
C ILE A 187 -13.87 7.63 12.92
N LEU A 188 -15.08 7.37 13.44
CA LEU A 188 -16.16 6.77 12.67
C LEU A 188 -16.74 7.72 11.60
N GLU A 189 -16.76 9.03 11.85
CA GLU A 189 -17.10 10.03 10.83
C GLU A 189 -16.09 10.01 9.67
N VAL A 190 -14.78 10.01 9.98
CA VAL A 190 -13.71 9.89 8.98
C VAL A 190 -13.83 8.57 8.22
N LEU A 191 -14.07 7.46 8.92
CA LEU A 191 -14.28 6.14 8.32
C LEU A 191 -15.42 6.16 7.32
N GLU A 192 -16.59 6.66 7.71
CA GLU A 192 -17.77 6.67 6.85
C GLU A 192 -17.53 7.54 5.62
N ARG A 193 -16.94 8.73 5.79
CA ARG A 193 -16.58 9.60 4.66
C ARG A 193 -15.62 8.90 3.68
N THR A 194 -14.58 8.24 4.19
CA THR A 194 -13.65 7.47 3.34
C THR A 194 -14.37 6.33 2.62
N ARG A 195 -15.27 5.62 3.32
CA ARG A 195 -16.02 4.47 2.78
C ARG A 195 -16.96 4.88 1.63
N THR A 196 -17.63 6.02 1.76
CA THR A 196 -18.67 6.47 0.82
C THR A 196 -18.14 7.30 -0.34
N THR A 197 -16.94 7.85 -0.25
CA THR A 197 -16.34 8.65 -1.32
C THR A 197 -15.81 7.74 -2.43
N LYS A 198 -16.25 7.96 -3.66
CA LYS A 198 -15.99 7.12 -4.85
C LYS A 198 -15.53 7.97 -6.02
N LEU A 199 -14.22 8.20 -6.12
CA LEU A 199 -13.68 9.18 -7.07
C LEU A 199 -12.65 8.61 -8.03
N VAL A 200 -11.77 7.71 -7.59
CA VAL A 200 -10.63 7.23 -8.40
C VAL A 200 -10.33 5.75 -8.15
N LEU A 201 -9.46 5.17 -8.96
CA LEU A 201 -8.83 3.88 -8.66
C LEU A 201 -7.73 4.05 -7.61
N VAL A 202 -7.99 3.56 -6.40
CA VAL A 202 -7.10 3.63 -5.24
C VAL A 202 -6.30 2.33 -5.12
N HIS A 203 -5.00 2.41 -4.83
CA HIS A 203 -4.13 1.26 -4.58
C HIS A 203 -4.45 0.59 -3.23
N GLY A 204 -4.67 1.39 -2.19
CA GLY A 204 -5.08 0.95 -0.86
C GLY A 204 -3.96 0.44 0.03
N ASP A 205 -2.68 0.46 -0.39
CA ASP A 205 -1.51 0.11 0.46
C ASP A 205 -0.23 0.81 -0.03
N VAL A 206 -0.28 2.13 -0.18
CA VAL A 206 0.88 2.94 -0.56
C VAL A 206 1.82 3.11 0.63
N SER A 207 2.28 2.00 1.19
CA SER A 207 3.31 1.95 2.22
C SER A 207 4.70 1.82 1.59
N PRO A 208 5.76 2.40 2.17
CA PRO A 208 7.11 2.31 1.59
C PRO A 208 7.66 0.90 1.41
N LYS A 209 7.07 -0.12 2.06
CA LYS A 209 7.46 -1.53 1.83
C LYS A 209 7.03 -2.03 0.44
N ASN A 210 5.99 -1.43 -0.12
CA ASN A 210 5.38 -1.81 -1.40
C ASN A 210 5.87 -0.93 -2.55
N ILE A 211 6.95 -0.18 -2.35
CA ILE A 211 7.50 0.75 -3.33
C ILE A 211 8.98 0.46 -3.48
N LEU A 212 9.40 0.18 -4.72
CA LEU A 212 10.80 0.07 -5.08
C LEU A 212 11.28 1.37 -5.73
N VAL A 213 12.54 1.71 -5.52
CA VAL A 213 13.20 2.83 -6.18
C VAL A 213 13.70 2.38 -7.55
N GLY A 214 12.90 2.58 -8.58
CA GLY A 214 13.28 2.27 -9.95
C GLY A 214 14.16 3.34 -10.58
N ARG A 215 14.82 2.98 -11.69
CA ARG A 215 15.74 3.87 -12.41
C ARG A 215 15.05 5.10 -13.03
N LYS A 216 13.77 4.95 -13.38
CA LYS A 216 12.95 6.02 -14.02
C LYS A 216 11.88 6.60 -13.09
N GLY A 217 11.76 6.09 -11.86
CA GLY A 217 10.69 6.48 -10.97
C GLY A 217 10.34 5.39 -9.95
N PRO A 218 9.29 5.62 -9.15
CA PRO A 218 8.79 4.66 -8.19
C PRO A 218 8.14 3.47 -8.90
N VAL A 219 8.34 2.26 -8.38
CA VAL A 219 7.60 1.07 -8.82
C VAL A 219 6.68 0.60 -7.68
N PHE A 220 5.37 0.65 -7.90
CA PHE A 220 4.34 0.22 -6.95
C PHE A 220 4.08 -1.29 -7.06
N LEU A 221 3.93 -1.93 -5.91
CA LEU A 221 3.69 -3.36 -5.76
C LEU A 221 2.50 -3.60 -4.83
N ASP A 222 1.92 -4.80 -4.87
CA ASP A 222 1.01 -5.29 -3.83
C ASP A 222 -0.28 -4.46 -3.68
N ALA A 223 -0.91 -4.17 -4.82
CA ALA A 223 -2.23 -3.50 -4.90
C ALA A 223 -3.41 -4.45 -4.59
N GLU A 224 -3.23 -5.42 -3.68
CA GLU A 224 -4.29 -6.37 -3.31
C GLU A 224 -5.48 -5.72 -2.59
N CYS A 225 -5.32 -4.46 -2.18
CA CYS A 225 -6.35 -3.63 -1.57
C CYS A 225 -7.01 -2.66 -2.55
N ALA A 226 -6.76 -2.83 -3.85
CA ALA A 226 -7.30 -1.92 -4.85
C ALA A 226 -8.82 -1.88 -4.81
N TRP A 227 -9.36 -0.67 -4.89
CA TRP A 227 -10.79 -0.39 -4.92
C TRP A 227 -11.06 0.94 -5.63
N TYR A 228 -12.30 1.17 -6.05
CA TYR A 228 -12.73 2.49 -6.50
C TYR A 228 -13.23 3.29 -5.29
N GLY A 229 -12.58 4.41 -4.98
CA GLY A 229 -12.70 5.00 -3.64
C GLY A 229 -12.16 6.41 -3.46
N ASP A 230 -11.92 6.76 -2.19
CA ASP A 230 -11.38 8.05 -1.78
C ASP A 230 -9.86 8.12 -2.01
N PRO A 231 -9.38 8.99 -2.92
CA PRO A 231 -7.94 9.19 -3.17
C PRO A 231 -7.16 9.64 -1.92
N ALA A 232 -7.85 10.23 -0.94
CA ALA A 232 -7.22 10.72 0.28
C ALA A 232 -6.59 9.59 1.09
N PHE A 233 -7.08 8.35 0.96
CA PHE A 233 -6.54 7.20 1.67
C PHE A 233 -5.08 6.94 1.31
N ASP A 234 -4.76 6.81 0.02
CA ASP A 234 -3.39 6.47 -0.39
C ASP A 234 -2.38 7.56 -0.04
N LEU A 235 -2.75 8.83 -0.25
CA LEU A 235 -1.89 9.95 0.12
C LEU A 235 -1.65 9.97 1.63
N ALA A 236 -2.71 9.93 2.43
CA ALA A 236 -2.60 9.94 3.89
C ALA A 236 -1.82 8.72 4.41
N PHE A 237 -1.98 7.55 3.79
CA PHE A 237 -1.27 6.34 4.17
C PHE A 237 0.24 6.42 3.88
N CYS A 238 0.61 6.94 2.71
CA CYS A 238 2.02 7.19 2.35
C CYS A 238 2.67 8.20 3.31
N LEU A 239 2.02 9.37 3.48
CA LEU A 239 2.52 10.44 4.34
C LEU A 239 2.62 10.03 5.81
N ASN A 240 1.65 9.25 6.31
CA ASN A 240 1.69 8.65 7.64
C ASN A 240 3.00 7.87 7.87
N HIS A 241 3.44 7.07 6.90
CA HIS A 241 4.67 6.30 7.03
C HIS A 241 5.96 7.15 7.05
N LEU A 242 5.93 8.38 6.53
CA LEU A 242 7.05 9.33 6.69
C LEU A 242 7.08 9.89 8.12
N LEU A 243 5.93 10.27 8.67
CA LEU A 243 5.83 10.79 10.04
C LEU A 243 6.17 9.72 11.09
N LEU A 244 5.71 8.48 10.92
CA LEU A 244 6.06 7.37 11.82
C LEU A 244 7.56 7.09 11.82
N LYS A 245 8.23 7.28 10.68
CA LYS A 245 9.70 7.14 10.60
C LYS A 245 10.44 8.33 11.19
N ALA A 246 9.85 9.53 11.16
CA ALA A 246 10.42 10.69 11.84
C ALA A 246 10.44 10.46 13.35
N VAL A 247 9.37 9.88 13.90
CA VAL A 247 9.33 9.45 15.31
C VAL A 247 10.33 8.33 15.60
N HIS A 248 10.46 7.35 14.70
CA HIS A 248 11.41 6.24 14.87
C HIS A 248 12.88 6.69 14.84
N ASN A 249 13.22 7.62 13.94
CA ASN A 249 14.58 8.11 13.74
C ASN A 249 14.61 9.65 13.82
N PRO A 250 14.73 10.22 15.04
CA PRO A 250 14.75 11.66 15.24
C PRO A 250 15.85 12.39 14.46
N ALA A 251 17.01 11.75 14.22
CA ALA A 251 18.09 12.34 13.44
C ALA A 251 17.71 12.56 11.97
N ALA A 252 16.85 11.70 11.41
CA ALA A 252 16.33 11.83 10.05
C ALA A 252 15.03 12.64 9.97
N ALA A 253 14.46 13.06 11.10
CA ALA A 253 13.17 13.75 11.15
C ALA A 253 13.10 15.02 10.29
N PRO A 254 14.12 15.91 10.24
CA PRO A 254 14.10 17.06 9.36
C PRO A 254 13.94 16.69 7.88
N SER A 255 14.70 15.70 7.40
CA SER A 255 14.63 15.22 6.02
C SER A 255 13.30 14.52 5.72
N LEU A 256 12.75 13.76 6.68
CA LEU A 256 11.44 13.11 6.53
C LEU A 256 10.28 14.10 6.50
N LEU A 257 10.34 15.17 7.29
CA LEU A 257 9.36 16.26 7.24
C LEU A 257 9.48 17.07 5.95
N ALA A 258 10.68 17.26 5.41
CA ALA A 258 10.88 17.85 4.08
C ALA A 258 10.32 16.95 2.98
N ALA A 259 10.57 15.63 3.04
CA ALA A 259 10.00 14.65 2.14
C ALA A 259 8.47 14.61 2.21
N PHE A 260 7.87 14.74 3.40
CA PHE A 260 6.42 14.87 3.60
C PHE A 260 5.88 16.09 2.85
N ALA A 261 6.50 17.26 3.03
CA ALA A 261 6.03 18.49 2.40
C ALA A 261 6.15 18.42 0.87
N ALA A 262 7.27 17.91 0.35
CA ALA A 262 7.48 17.72 -1.08
C ALA A 262 6.49 16.70 -1.68
N SER A 263 6.21 15.62 -0.96
CA SER A 263 5.21 14.60 -1.33
C SER A 263 3.80 15.17 -1.41
N ALA A 264 3.38 15.91 -0.38
CA ALA A 264 2.06 16.54 -0.34
C ALA A 264 1.88 17.54 -1.49
N ALA A 265 2.87 18.42 -1.70
CA ALA A 265 2.84 19.39 -2.79
C ALA A 265 2.75 18.70 -4.16
N ALA A 266 3.63 17.73 -4.42
CA ALA A 266 3.67 17.02 -5.70
C ALA A 266 2.37 16.28 -6.03
N TYR A 267 1.72 15.67 -5.03
CA TYR A 267 0.41 15.07 -5.24
C TYR A 267 -0.67 16.12 -5.55
N LEU A 268 -0.73 17.18 -4.74
CA LEU A 268 -1.79 18.19 -4.83
C LEU A 268 -1.74 18.96 -6.16
N ASP A 269 -0.60 19.01 -6.84
CA ASP A 269 -0.46 19.59 -8.18
C ASP A 269 -1.17 18.78 -9.27
N HIS A 270 -1.47 17.50 -9.01
CA HIS A 270 -2.28 16.68 -9.90
C HIS A 270 -3.79 16.80 -9.63
N VAL A 271 -4.22 17.31 -8.47
CA VAL A 271 -5.63 17.37 -8.07
C VAL A 271 -6.39 18.40 -8.93
N GLY A 272 -6.99 17.92 -10.01
CA GLY A 272 -7.84 18.71 -10.91
C GLY A 272 -9.26 18.16 -11.10
N TRP A 273 -9.56 16.99 -10.51
CA TRP A 273 -10.86 16.29 -10.64
C TRP A 273 -11.87 16.63 -9.53
N GLU A 274 -11.45 17.40 -8.53
CA GLU A 274 -12.29 17.94 -7.46
C GLU A 274 -11.60 19.20 -6.87
N PRO A 275 -12.30 20.02 -6.05
CA PRO A 275 -11.65 21.14 -5.36
C PRO A 275 -10.49 20.67 -4.46
N ARG A 276 -9.31 21.25 -4.67
CA ARG A 276 -8.06 20.88 -3.97
C ARG A 276 -8.16 20.98 -2.45
N ASP A 277 -8.82 22.03 -1.95
CA ASP A 277 -9.07 22.27 -0.52
C ASP A 277 -9.93 21.17 0.10
N ARG A 278 -11.00 20.74 -0.60
CA ARG A 278 -11.87 19.64 -0.15
C ARG A 278 -11.14 18.31 -0.11
N PHE A 279 -10.29 18.03 -1.11
CA PHE A 279 -9.45 16.85 -1.09
C PHE A 279 -8.46 16.88 0.08
N GLU A 280 -7.76 18.00 0.27
CA GLU A 280 -6.74 18.15 1.29
C GLU A 280 -7.33 18.03 2.70
N GLU A 281 -8.53 18.59 2.93
CA GLU A 281 -9.27 18.43 4.18
C GLU A 281 -9.56 16.94 4.49
N ARG A 282 -9.91 16.14 3.46
CA ARG A 282 -10.13 14.71 3.66
C ARG A 282 -8.86 13.99 4.06
N ALA A 283 -7.76 14.26 3.38
CA ALA A 283 -6.45 13.67 3.69
C ALA A 283 -5.96 14.09 5.08
N ALA A 284 -6.09 15.38 5.43
CA ALA A 284 -5.65 15.93 6.71
C ALA A 284 -6.42 15.34 7.90
N ALA A 285 -7.73 15.11 7.79
CA ALA A 285 -8.47 14.48 8.88
C ALA A 285 -8.21 12.96 8.98
N LEU A 286 -7.95 12.29 7.84
CA LEU A 286 -7.70 10.85 7.80
C LEU A 286 -6.32 10.47 8.37
N LEU A 287 -5.30 11.25 8.04
CA LEU A 287 -3.91 10.96 8.40
C LEU A 287 -3.71 10.67 9.91
N PRO A 288 -4.14 11.52 10.85
CA PRO A 288 -3.92 11.27 12.27
C PRO A 288 -4.69 10.05 12.78
N CYS A 289 -5.83 9.71 12.17
CA CYS A 289 -6.52 8.45 12.45
C CYS A 289 -5.67 7.24 12.02
N LEU A 290 -5.03 7.31 10.85
CA LEU A 290 -4.09 6.27 10.39
C LEU A 290 -2.82 6.19 11.25
N MET A 291 -2.30 7.32 11.74
CA MET A 291 -1.18 7.33 12.69
C MET A 291 -1.54 6.57 13.96
N LEU A 292 -2.71 6.86 14.55
CA LEU A 292 -3.20 6.18 15.76
C LEU A 292 -3.44 4.69 15.49
N ALA A 293 -3.98 4.33 14.33
CA ALA A 293 -4.20 2.95 13.92
C ALA A 293 -2.91 2.13 13.78
N ARG A 294 -1.80 2.78 13.39
CA ARG A 294 -0.48 2.12 13.32
C ARG A 294 0.17 1.89 14.68
N VAL A 295 -0.47 2.27 15.79
CA VAL A 295 -0.06 1.87 17.15
C VAL A 295 -1.14 1.08 17.89
N ASP A 296 -2.41 1.45 17.74
CA ASP A 296 -3.54 0.92 18.52
C ASP A 296 -4.62 0.25 17.66
N GLY A 297 -4.36 0.02 16.37
CA GLY A 297 -5.21 -0.81 15.49
C GLY A 297 -4.76 -2.27 15.44
N LYS A 298 -5.31 -3.06 14.51
CA LYS A 298 -4.96 -4.49 14.35
C LYS A 298 -3.62 -4.72 13.63
N SER A 299 -3.06 -3.68 13.01
CA SER A 299 -1.79 -3.75 12.27
C SER A 299 -0.83 -2.64 12.72
N PRO A 300 -0.25 -2.73 13.93
CA PRO A 300 0.73 -1.76 14.37
C PRO A 300 2.03 -1.85 13.55
N VAL A 301 2.81 -0.76 13.48
CA VAL A 301 4.19 -0.83 12.96
C VAL A 301 5.09 -1.59 13.92
N GLU A 302 5.93 -2.45 13.36
CA GLU A 302 6.81 -3.35 14.11
C GLU A 302 8.09 -2.69 14.61
N TYR A 303 8.45 -1.52 14.08
CA TYR A 303 9.74 -0.86 14.31
C TYR A 303 9.72 0.24 15.38
N LEU A 304 8.56 0.64 15.90
CA LEU A 304 8.49 1.65 16.97
C LEU A 304 8.72 1.00 18.34
N ALA A 305 9.62 1.57 19.14
CA ALA A 305 9.74 1.25 20.57
C ALA A 305 8.57 1.86 21.37
N ASP A 306 8.41 1.47 22.64
CA ASP A 306 7.32 1.95 23.51
C ASP A 306 7.23 3.47 23.60
N ALA A 307 8.36 4.15 23.79
CA ALA A 307 8.41 5.62 23.81
C ALA A 307 7.92 6.23 22.49
N GLY A 308 8.32 5.64 21.35
CA GLY A 308 7.85 6.06 20.02
C GLY A 308 6.35 5.82 19.83
N ARG A 309 5.82 4.68 20.28
CA ARG A 309 4.38 4.39 20.26
C ARG A 309 3.60 5.39 21.11
N ALA A 310 4.11 5.73 22.30
CA ALA A 310 3.50 6.73 23.18
C ALA A 310 3.49 8.12 22.54
N LEU A 311 4.60 8.54 21.91
CA LEU A 311 4.65 9.82 21.20
C LEU A 311 3.68 9.86 20.02
N VAL A 312 3.63 8.82 19.18
CA VAL A 312 2.65 8.74 18.07
C VAL A 312 1.22 8.84 18.60
N ARG A 313 0.90 8.16 19.71
CA ARG A 313 -0.43 8.24 20.34
C ARG A 313 -0.75 9.68 20.78
N THR A 314 0.16 10.34 21.49
CA THR A 314 -0.02 11.73 21.93
C THR A 314 -0.27 12.66 20.75
N LEU A 315 0.57 12.58 19.72
CA LEU A 315 0.45 13.42 18.52
C LEU A 315 -0.87 13.19 17.79
N ALA A 316 -1.20 11.92 17.52
CA ALA A 316 -2.39 11.54 16.77
C ALA A 316 -3.67 11.93 17.51
N VAL A 317 -3.76 11.67 18.82
CA VAL A 317 -4.90 12.06 19.66
C VAL A 317 -5.11 13.58 19.62
N ALA A 318 -4.03 14.36 19.80
CA ALA A 318 -4.11 15.82 19.76
C ALA A 318 -4.57 16.34 18.38
N MET A 319 -4.10 15.73 17.28
CA MET A 319 -4.52 16.12 15.93
C MET A 319 -5.98 15.74 15.63
N ILE A 320 -6.44 14.55 16.04
CA ILE A 320 -7.86 14.17 15.92
C ILE A 320 -8.75 15.14 16.70
N ASP A 321 -8.28 15.64 17.85
CA ASP A 321 -8.99 16.66 18.63
C ASP A 321 -9.00 18.04 17.95
N ARG A 322 -7.90 18.43 17.30
CA ARG A 322 -7.74 19.74 16.63
C ARG A 322 -8.42 19.84 15.26
N ARG A 323 -8.68 18.73 14.58
CA ARG A 323 -9.32 18.67 13.25
C ARG A 323 -8.56 19.50 12.19
N PRO A 324 -7.31 19.12 11.85
CA PRO A 324 -6.58 19.82 10.79
C PRO A 324 -7.33 19.71 9.46
N ILE A 325 -7.31 20.79 8.71
CA ILE A 325 -7.94 20.90 7.38
C ILE A 325 -6.91 20.96 6.25
N ALA A 326 -5.62 21.06 6.59
CA ALA A 326 -4.51 21.10 5.65
C ALA A 326 -3.34 20.23 6.13
N LEU A 327 -2.57 19.69 5.19
CA LEU A 327 -1.46 18.77 5.49
C LEU A 327 -0.26 19.50 6.12
N ASP A 328 -0.09 20.79 5.81
CA ASP A 328 0.96 21.62 6.40
C ASP A 328 0.75 21.85 7.92
N GLN A 329 -0.50 21.92 8.39
CA GLN A 329 -0.86 22.02 9.80
C GLN A 329 -0.39 20.78 10.58
N ILE A 330 -0.48 19.60 9.98
CA ILE A 330 0.02 18.34 10.55
C ILE A 330 1.54 18.38 10.66
N ALA A 331 2.23 18.72 9.56
CA ALA A 331 3.69 18.76 9.55
C ALA A 331 4.25 19.81 10.54
N ALA A 332 3.62 20.97 10.62
CA ALA A 332 3.98 22.02 11.57
C ALA A 332 3.76 21.57 13.02
N PHE A 333 2.63 20.91 13.30
CA PHE A 333 2.33 20.38 14.63
C PHE A 333 3.35 19.31 15.05
N VAL A 334 3.60 18.30 14.20
CA VAL A 334 4.58 17.24 14.50
C VAL A 334 5.98 17.82 14.69
N ARG A 335 6.41 18.76 13.84
CA ARG A 335 7.71 19.42 13.99
C ARG A 335 7.84 20.10 15.36
N LYS A 336 6.84 20.88 15.75
CA LYS A 336 6.85 21.62 17.02
C LYS A 336 6.96 20.67 18.22
N GLU A 337 6.11 19.64 18.26
CA GLU A 337 6.03 18.71 19.39
C GLU A 337 7.25 17.76 19.46
N MET A 338 7.96 17.52 18.35
CA MET A 338 9.21 16.74 18.36
C MET A 338 10.43 17.56 18.79
N THR A 339 10.35 18.89 18.74
CA THR A 339 11.42 19.81 19.16
C THR A 339 11.21 20.40 20.55
N SER A 340 10.04 20.20 21.15
CA SER A 340 9.68 20.65 22.50
C SER A 340 10.04 19.60 23.54
#